data_AF-A0A318U4N1-F1
#
_entry.id   AF-A0A318U4N1-F1
#
_cell.length_a   1.000
_cell.length_b   1.000
_cell.length_c   1.000
_cell.angle_alpha   90.00
_cell.angle_beta   90.00
_cell.angle_gamma   90.00
#
_symmetry.space_group_name_H-M   'P 1'
#
loop_
_entity.id
_entity.type
_entity.pdbx_description
1 polymer ?
#
loop_
_entity_poly.entity_id
_entity_poly.type
_entity_poly.pdbx_seq_one_letter_code
_entity_poly.pdbx_strand_id
1 'polypeptide(L)'
;MKKRNPLNKGHAVPIFIDRFGTEIKKLKVRIEETRNLQHRGGKGDEREDSIANLIGGLLPNVYKAIKGEVVDLGKRTSPQLDVMIYDSSRNFPFYSGATAVLPAEALLASIEVKSLLNDEEIKKSQIAAAKLRSLRPFKKQQAKSGMVGIDGDARYFHTLFAYDVAWGDNWPATVCDKIAEHSVGDYEGVEMVYVLGKGLVHPSRRRFLPERDETAQALTAYWVSTFNFVARENPRRGAVPYFSYAADLGKMWKKV
;
A
#
# COMPACT_ATOMS: atom_id res chain seq x y z
N MET A 1 11.72 -0.31 33.05
CA MET A 1 10.61 -0.51 32.09
C MET A 1 9.96 0.84 31.79
N LYS A 2 9.96 1.32 30.54
CA LYS A 2 9.18 2.53 30.18
C LYS A 2 7.69 2.22 30.38
N LYS A 3 6.99 2.97 31.24
CA LYS A 3 5.53 2.82 31.43
C LYS A 3 4.85 2.99 30.07
N ARG A 4 4.07 1.99 29.65
CA ARG A 4 3.26 2.09 28.41
C ARG A 4 2.34 3.31 28.54
N ASN A 5 2.30 4.14 27.49
CA ASN A 5 1.38 5.27 27.39
C ASN A 5 -0.06 4.80 27.74
N PRO A 6 -0.77 5.43 28.69
CA PRO A 6 -2.12 5.02 29.08
C PRO A 6 -3.10 4.96 27.91
N LEU A 7 -2.91 5.76 26.86
CA LEU A 7 -3.71 5.69 25.62
C LEU A 7 -3.52 4.37 24.85
N ASN A 8 -2.46 3.60 25.11
CA ASN A 8 -2.24 2.28 24.52
C ASN A 8 -2.93 1.14 25.29
N LYS A 9 -3.67 1.45 26.38
CA LYS A 9 -4.58 0.51 27.05
C LYS A 9 -6.00 0.73 26.52
N GLY A 10 -6.27 0.22 25.33
CA GLY A 10 -7.60 0.26 24.71
C GLY A 10 -8.47 -0.93 25.08
N HIS A 11 -9.76 -0.82 24.78
CA HIS A 11 -10.72 -1.92 24.73
C HIS A 11 -11.38 -1.93 23.34
N ALA A 12 -11.91 -3.09 22.95
CA ALA A 12 -12.67 -3.23 21.72
C ALA A 12 -13.88 -2.28 21.74
N VAL A 13 -14.00 -1.44 20.70
CA VAL A 13 -15.22 -0.67 20.43
C VAL A 13 -16.03 -1.48 19.42
N PRO A 14 -17.14 -2.13 19.80
CA PRO A 14 -17.82 -3.12 18.95
C PRO A 14 -18.13 -2.59 17.55
N ILE A 15 -18.80 -1.44 17.45
CA ILE A 15 -19.16 -0.82 16.16
C ILE A 15 -17.96 -0.55 15.25
N PHE A 16 -16.79 -0.26 15.83
CA PHE A 16 -15.57 -0.04 15.05
C PHE A 16 -15.04 -1.37 14.48
N ILE A 17 -15.03 -2.43 15.30
CA ILE A 17 -14.53 -3.75 14.93
C ILE A 17 -15.49 -4.50 14.00
N ASP A 18 -16.79 -4.44 14.28
CA ASP A 18 -17.86 -5.11 13.52
C ASP A 18 -17.87 -4.69 12.06
N ARG A 19 -17.50 -3.42 11.79
CA ARG A 19 -17.30 -2.91 10.43
C ARG A 19 -16.25 -3.74 9.68
N PHE A 20 -15.08 -3.95 10.26
CA PHE A 20 -14.01 -4.74 9.62
C PHE A 20 -14.38 -6.22 9.52
N GLY A 21 -15.06 -6.78 10.53
CA GLY A 21 -15.58 -8.15 10.47
C GLY A 21 -16.56 -8.35 9.32
N THR A 22 -17.42 -7.38 9.07
CA THR A 22 -18.35 -7.38 7.93
C THR A 22 -17.60 -7.35 6.60
N GLU A 23 -16.54 -6.54 6.49
CA GLU A 23 -15.75 -6.46 5.26
C GLU A 23 -14.96 -7.76 4.97
N ILE A 24 -14.42 -8.44 5.99
CA ILE A 24 -13.81 -9.77 5.81
C ILE A 24 -14.83 -10.75 5.21
N LYS A 25 -16.05 -10.78 5.74
CA LYS A 25 -17.12 -11.67 5.24
C LYS A 25 -17.45 -11.37 3.78
N LYS A 26 -17.62 -10.09 3.42
CA LYS A 26 -17.86 -9.66 2.03
C LYS A 26 -16.74 -10.09 1.08
N LEU A 27 -15.49 -9.90 1.48
CA LEU A 27 -14.34 -10.33 0.67
C LEU A 27 -14.33 -11.85 0.48
N LYS A 28 -14.59 -12.63 1.54
CA LYS A 28 -14.67 -14.09 1.47
C LYS A 28 -15.74 -14.53 0.45
N VAL A 29 -16.95 -13.95 0.53
CA VAL A 29 -18.04 -14.24 -0.43
C VAL A 29 -17.62 -13.91 -1.86
N ARG A 30 -17.01 -12.74 -2.10
CA ARG A 30 -16.59 -12.36 -3.46
C ARG A 30 -15.53 -13.28 -4.05
N ILE A 31 -14.64 -13.85 -3.24
CA ILE A 31 -13.67 -14.84 -3.72
C ILE A 31 -14.36 -16.12 -4.16
N GLU A 32 -15.40 -16.53 -3.45
CA GLU A 32 -16.20 -17.70 -3.79
C GLU A 32 -16.96 -17.48 -5.10
N GLU A 33 -17.58 -16.31 -5.28
CA GLU A 33 -18.26 -15.92 -6.54
C GLU A 33 -17.30 -15.96 -7.74
N THR A 34 -16.09 -15.43 -7.56
CA THR A 34 -15.06 -15.36 -8.61
C THR A 34 -14.29 -16.67 -8.79
N ARG A 35 -14.58 -17.71 -7.99
CA ARG A 35 -13.81 -18.97 -7.99
C ARG A 35 -13.89 -19.67 -9.36
N ASN A 36 -15.06 -19.65 -9.98
CA ASN A 36 -15.37 -20.38 -11.23
C ASN A 36 -15.21 -19.54 -12.51
N LEU A 37 -14.79 -18.27 -12.40
CA LEU A 37 -14.49 -17.46 -13.57
C LEU A 37 -13.29 -18.07 -14.32
N GLN A 38 -13.53 -18.51 -15.55
CA GLN A 38 -12.56 -19.23 -16.40
C GLN A 38 -11.47 -18.30 -16.96
N HIS A 39 -11.76 -17.00 -17.10
CA HIS A 39 -10.79 -16.01 -17.58
C HIS A 39 -9.86 -15.56 -16.44
N ARG A 40 -8.62 -16.05 -16.45
CA ARG A 40 -7.58 -15.70 -15.46
C ARG A 40 -7.35 -14.18 -15.32
N GLY A 41 -7.48 -13.42 -16.41
CA GLY A 41 -7.33 -11.96 -16.40
C GLY A 41 -8.45 -11.25 -15.62
N GLY A 42 -9.71 -11.50 -15.99
CA GLY A 42 -10.86 -10.87 -15.32
C GLY A 42 -10.96 -11.19 -13.83
N LYS A 43 -10.54 -12.40 -13.42
CA LYS A 43 -10.49 -12.79 -12.00
C LYS A 43 -9.46 -11.99 -11.19
N GLY A 44 -8.34 -11.60 -11.82
CA GLY A 44 -7.32 -10.76 -11.19
C GLY A 44 -7.83 -9.33 -11.02
N ASP A 45 -8.34 -8.75 -12.10
CA ASP A 45 -8.85 -7.38 -12.10
C ASP A 45 -10.01 -7.18 -11.10
N GLU A 46 -10.98 -8.10 -11.03
CA GLU A 46 -12.09 -8.00 -10.07
C GLU A 46 -11.62 -8.07 -8.61
N ARG A 47 -10.56 -8.84 -8.35
CA ARG A 47 -9.96 -8.96 -7.01
C ARG A 47 -9.23 -7.68 -6.63
N GLU A 48 -8.43 -7.14 -7.54
CA GLU A 48 -7.76 -5.85 -7.37
C GLU A 48 -8.76 -4.73 -7.12
N ASP A 49 -9.82 -4.64 -7.94
CA ASP A 49 -10.89 -3.67 -7.78
C ASP A 49 -11.63 -3.82 -6.45
N SER A 50 -11.83 -5.06 -5.99
CA SER A 50 -12.46 -5.31 -4.69
C SER A 50 -11.62 -4.79 -3.53
N ILE A 51 -10.29 -4.93 -3.60
CA ILE A 51 -9.38 -4.39 -2.59
C ILE A 51 -9.31 -2.86 -2.68
N ALA A 52 -9.22 -2.28 -3.88
CA ALA A 52 -9.27 -0.83 -4.06
C ALA A 52 -10.55 -0.23 -3.47
N ASN A 53 -11.71 -0.85 -3.75
CA ASN A 53 -13.00 -0.42 -3.21
C ASN A 53 -13.09 -0.57 -1.69
N LEU A 54 -12.61 -1.68 -1.13
CA LEU A 54 -12.56 -1.89 0.31
C LEU A 54 -11.71 -0.83 1.00
N ILE A 55 -10.45 -0.70 0.56
CA ILE A 55 -9.49 0.22 1.17
C ILE A 55 -9.95 1.67 1.00
N GLY A 56 -10.44 2.02 -0.19
CA GLY A 56 -11.04 3.33 -0.47
C GLY A 56 -12.24 3.64 0.41
N GLY A 57 -13.15 2.68 0.60
CA GLY A 57 -14.34 2.86 1.45
C GLY A 57 -14.02 2.95 2.95
N LEU A 58 -12.87 2.41 3.39
CA LEU A 58 -12.42 2.51 4.78
C LEU A 58 -11.64 3.81 5.05
N LEU A 59 -10.94 4.36 4.07
CA LEU A 59 -10.18 5.60 4.20
C LEU A 59 -11.10 6.85 4.20
N PRO A 60 -10.67 7.98 4.80
CA PRO A 60 -11.35 9.26 4.61
C PRO A 60 -11.44 9.63 3.13
N ASN A 61 -12.55 10.25 2.72
CA ASN A 61 -12.86 10.58 1.31
C ASN A 61 -11.81 11.43 0.58
N VAL A 62 -10.96 12.15 1.32
CA VAL A 62 -9.85 12.91 0.72
C VAL A 62 -8.81 11.99 0.09
N TYR A 63 -8.65 10.77 0.60
CA TYR A 63 -7.78 9.75 0.02
C TYR A 63 -8.53 8.91 -0.99
N LYS A 64 -7.95 8.77 -2.18
CA LYS A 64 -8.45 7.87 -3.22
C LYS A 64 -7.51 6.68 -3.37
N ALA A 65 -8.10 5.51 -3.61
CA ALA A 65 -7.43 4.26 -3.95
C ALA A 65 -7.71 3.97 -5.44
N ILE A 66 -6.68 3.97 -6.28
CA ILE A 66 -6.82 3.79 -7.74
C ILE A 66 -5.70 2.88 -8.29
N LYS A 67 -5.98 2.12 -9.35
CA LYS A 67 -4.96 1.35 -10.09
C LYS A 67 -4.16 2.27 -11.00
N GLY A 68 -2.86 2.04 -11.14
CA GLY A 68 -2.07 2.86 -12.05
C GLY A 68 -0.55 2.80 -11.90
N GLU A 69 0.13 3.74 -12.54
CA GLU A 69 1.57 3.90 -12.52
C GLU A 69 1.96 5.26 -11.92
N VAL A 70 3.23 5.35 -11.53
CA VAL A 70 3.78 6.52 -10.87
C VAL A 70 5.00 6.97 -11.65
N VAL A 71 5.04 8.25 -12.03
CA VAL A 71 6.14 8.85 -12.78
C VAL A 71 6.80 9.97 -11.99
N ASP A 72 8.13 10.06 -12.05
CA ASP A 72 8.87 11.18 -11.46
C ASP A 72 9.38 12.20 -12.49
N LEU A 73 9.88 13.35 -12.03
CA LEU A 73 10.44 14.40 -12.88
C LEU A 73 11.67 13.97 -13.70
N GLY A 74 12.31 12.86 -13.33
CA GLY A 74 13.39 12.24 -14.10
C GLY A 74 12.90 11.23 -15.13
N LYS A 75 11.58 11.17 -15.39
CA LYS A 75 10.93 10.22 -16.30
C LYS A 75 11.12 8.75 -15.91
N ARG A 76 11.42 8.47 -14.64
CA ARG A 76 11.38 7.10 -14.12
C ARG A 76 9.94 6.75 -13.81
N THR A 77 9.53 5.53 -14.14
CA THR A 77 8.18 5.03 -13.91
C THR A 77 8.22 3.80 -13.00
N SER A 78 7.26 3.68 -12.10
CA SER A 78 7.00 2.43 -11.40
C SER A 78 6.46 1.36 -12.37
N PRO A 79 6.44 0.08 -11.98
CA PRO A 79 5.47 -0.86 -12.55
C PRO A 79 4.04 -0.37 -12.33
N GLN A 80 3.08 -0.99 -13.02
CA GLN A 80 1.68 -0.87 -12.65
C GLN A 80 1.48 -1.39 -11.22
N LEU A 81 0.76 -0.60 -10.43
CA LEU A 81 0.41 -0.86 -9.04
C LEU A 81 -1.09 -1.13 -8.97
N ASP A 82 -1.46 -2.21 -8.31
CA ASP A 82 -2.86 -2.65 -8.20
C ASP A 82 -3.69 -1.60 -7.44
N VAL A 83 -3.14 -1.07 -6.35
CA VAL A 83 -3.76 0.02 -5.58
C VAL A 83 -2.72 1.09 -5.24
N MET A 84 -2.99 2.32 -5.65
CA MET A 84 -2.27 3.54 -5.29
C MET A 84 -3.15 4.40 -4.40
N ILE A 85 -2.64 4.80 -3.25
CA ILE A 85 -3.34 5.71 -2.33
C ILE A 85 -2.70 7.09 -2.40
N TYR A 86 -3.50 8.10 -2.68
CA TYR A 86 -3.07 9.51 -2.73
C TYR A 86 -4.15 10.44 -2.17
N ASP A 87 -3.75 11.64 -1.76
CA ASP A 87 -4.68 12.69 -1.35
C ASP A 87 -5.20 13.46 -2.58
N SER A 88 -6.47 13.24 -2.89
CA SER A 88 -7.19 13.85 -4.01
C SER A 88 -7.68 15.28 -3.75
N SER A 89 -7.62 15.75 -2.51
CA SER A 89 -7.88 17.16 -2.18
C SER A 89 -6.70 18.07 -2.51
N ARG A 90 -5.49 17.49 -2.60
CA ARG A 90 -4.23 18.21 -2.86
C ARG A 90 -3.65 17.95 -4.25
N ASN A 91 -4.00 16.80 -4.84
CA ASN A 91 -3.35 16.30 -6.04
C ASN A 91 -4.38 15.74 -7.03
N PHE A 92 -4.06 15.82 -8.31
CA PHE A 92 -4.74 15.14 -9.40
C PHE A 92 -3.76 14.27 -10.20
N PRO A 93 -4.22 13.15 -10.79
CA PRO A 93 -3.44 12.33 -11.71
C PRO A 93 -3.25 13.01 -13.07
N PHE A 94 -2.12 12.74 -13.73
CA PHE A 94 -1.87 13.18 -15.10
C PHE A 94 -2.79 12.52 -16.12
N TYR A 95 -3.26 11.31 -15.81
CA TYR A 95 -4.19 10.56 -16.63
C TYR A 95 -5.12 9.73 -15.74
N SER A 96 -6.41 9.68 -16.08
CA SER A 96 -7.47 8.99 -15.31
C SER A 96 -8.26 8.01 -16.18
N GLY A 97 -7.58 7.23 -17.03
CA GLY A 97 -8.21 6.13 -17.77
C GLY A 97 -8.21 4.81 -16.98
N ALA A 98 -8.23 3.68 -17.70
CA ALA A 98 -8.19 2.34 -17.09
C ALA A 98 -6.97 2.11 -16.17
N THR A 99 -5.85 2.75 -16.50
CA THR A 99 -4.63 2.79 -15.68
C THR A 99 -4.31 4.25 -15.43
N ALA A 100 -4.40 4.71 -14.18
CA ALA A 100 -4.09 6.10 -13.86
C ALA A 100 -2.58 6.37 -13.89
N VAL A 101 -2.18 7.63 -14.04
CA VAL A 101 -0.78 8.04 -13.91
C VAL A 101 -0.67 9.13 -12.85
N LEU A 102 0.05 8.86 -11.77
CA LEU A 102 0.31 9.81 -10.69
C LEU A 102 1.73 10.38 -10.76
N PRO A 103 1.94 11.65 -10.36
CA PRO A 103 3.26 12.12 -9.99
C PRO A 103 3.77 11.37 -8.76
N ALA A 104 5.06 11.07 -8.74
CA ALA A 104 5.77 10.44 -7.62
C ALA A 104 5.47 11.11 -6.27
N GLU A 105 5.42 12.44 -6.25
CA GLU A 105 5.14 13.23 -5.05
C GLU A 105 3.75 12.98 -4.45
N ALA A 106 2.76 12.58 -5.26
CA ALA A 106 1.38 12.36 -4.82
C ALA A 106 1.16 10.97 -4.21
N LEU A 107 1.92 9.95 -4.63
CA LEU A 107 1.73 8.57 -4.12
C LEU A 107 2.09 8.48 -2.64
N LEU A 108 1.16 8.12 -1.76
CA LEU A 108 1.43 7.94 -0.33
C LEU A 108 1.71 6.48 0.01
N ALA A 109 0.88 5.57 -0.49
CA ALA A 109 0.99 4.14 -0.23
C ALA A 109 0.62 3.35 -1.48
N SER A 110 1.11 2.11 -1.56
CA SER A 110 0.64 1.15 -2.55
C SER A 110 0.40 -0.22 -1.94
N ILE A 111 -0.58 -0.93 -2.50
CA ILE A 111 -0.97 -2.27 -2.11
C ILE A 111 -0.92 -3.14 -3.36
N GLU A 112 -0.10 -4.17 -3.30
CA GLU A 112 -0.04 -5.23 -4.31
C GLU A 112 -0.97 -6.36 -3.88
N VAL A 113 -1.80 -6.86 -4.80
CA VAL A 113 -2.87 -7.83 -4.52
C VAL A 113 -2.54 -9.17 -5.16
N LYS A 114 -2.49 -10.23 -4.34
CA LYS A 114 -2.14 -11.59 -4.79
C LYS A 114 -3.24 -12.58 -4.49
N SER A 115 -3.63 -13.33 -5.52
CA SER A 115 -4.57 -14.45 -5.39
C SER A 115 -4.01 -15.58 -4.53
N LEU A 116 -2.75 -15.92 -4.73
CA LEU A 116 -2.00 -16.89 -3.96
C LEU A 116 -0.58 -16.36 -3.80
N LEU A 117 -0.17 -16.10 -2.57
CA LEU A 117 1.20 -15.66 -2.28
C LEU A 117 2.13 -16.88 -2.23
N ASN A 118 3.14 -16.85 -3.09
CA ASN A 118 4.20 -17.84 -3.19
C ASN A 118 5.56 -17.13 -3.34
N ASP A 119 6.66 -17.89 -3.47
CA ASP A 119 8.02 -17.33 -3.52
C ASP A 119 8.25 -16.45 -4.75
N GLU A 120 7.70 -16.84 -5.91
CA GLU A 120 7.80 -16.05 -7.13
C GLU A 120 7.07 -14.71 -7.00
N GLU A 121 5.88 -14.71 -6.38
CA GLU A 121 5.12 -13.48 -6.14
C GLU A 121 5.79 -12.58 -5.12
N ILE A 122 6.45 -13.12 -4.08
CA ILE A 122 7.27 -12.31 -3.16
C ILE A 122 8.44 -11.68 -3.93
N LYS A 123 9.16 -12.45 -4.74
CA LYS A 123 10.27 -11.95 -5.56
C LYS A 123 9.82 -10.83 -6.51
N LYS A 124 8.70 -11.00 -7.21
CA LYS A 124 8.11 -9.96 -8.08
C LYS A 124 7.77 -8.70 -7.29
N SER A 125 7.16 -8.86 -6.11
CA SER A 125 6.78 -7.75 -5.23
C SER A 125 8.00 -6.99 -4.74
N GLN A 126 9.10 -7.67 -4.41
CA GLN A 126 10.36 -7.02 -4.02
C GLN A 126 10.99 -6.23 -5.17
N ILE A 127 10.96 -6.77 -6.39
CA ILE A 127 11.41 -6.05 -7.59
C ILE A 127 10.55 -4.80 -7.82
N ALA A 128 9.24 -4.91 -7.68
CA ALA A 128 8.32 -3.78 -7.80
C ALA A 128 8.59 -2.71 -6.73
N ALA A 129 8.77 -3.13 -5.47
CA ALA A 129 9.14 -2.26 -4.37
C ALA A 129 10.48 -1.55 -4.62
N ALA A 130 11.49 -2.25 -5.13
CA ALA A 130 12.79 -1.67 -5.46
C ALA A 130 12.69 -0.64 -6.60
N LYS A 131 11.90 -0.91 -7.65
CA LYS A 131 11.60 0.07 -8.70
C LYS A 131 10.87 1.29 -8.13
N LEU A 132 9.89 1.07 -7.26
CA LEU A 132 9.19 2.16 -6.60
C LEU A 132 10.14 3.01 -5.73
N ARG A 133 11.07 2.37 -5.02
CA ARG A 133 12.14 3.01 -4.24
C ARG A 133 13.16 3.79 -5.08
N SER A 134 13.29 3.43 -6.35
CA SER A 134 14.17 4.10 -7.32
C SER A 134 13.63 5.46 -7.80
N LEU A 135 12.31 5.70 -7.65
CA LEU A 135 11.72 6.99 -7.95
C LEU A 135 12.32 8.10 -7.07
N ARG A 136 12.29 9.32 -7.60
CA ARG A 136 12.83 10.54 -6.96
C ARG A 136 11.76 11.62 -6.85
N PRO A 137 10.76 11.46 -5.96
CA PRO A 137 9.83 12.55 -5.66
C PRO A 137 10.61 13.79 -5.20
N PHE A 138 10.21 14.96 -5.67
CA PHE A 138 10.89 16.25 -5.44
C PHE A 138 12.34 16.26 -5.93
N LYS A 139 12.69 15.42 -6.91
CA LYS A 139 14.07 15.16 -7.39
C LYS A 139 15.02 14.63 -6.31
N LYS A 140 14.50 14.10 -5.19
CA LYS A 140 15.28 13.60 -4.05
C LYS A 140 15.17 12.09 -3.92
N GLN A 141 16.18 11.46 -3.33
CA GLN A 141 16.07 10.08 -2.90
C GLN A 141 15.04 9.98 -1.77
N GLN A 142 14.18 8.95 -1.81
CA GLN A 142 13.22 8.72 -0.72
C GLN A 142 13.96 8.45 0.60
N ALA A 143 13.36 8.84 1.72
CA ALA A 143 13.93 8.57 3.04
C ALA A 143 13.99 7.06 3.33
N LYS A 144 14.92 6.65 4.21
CA LYS A 144 15.02 5.24 4.65
C LYS A 144 13.78 4.85 5.48
N SER A 145 13.39 3.58 5.41
CA SER A 145 12.33 3.06 6.27
C SER A 145 12.79 3.03 7.74
N GLY A 146 11.87 3.17 8.69
CA GLY A 146 12.15 3.01 10.12
C GLY A 146 12.73 4.22 10.88
N MET A 147 13.31 5.24 10.24
CA MET A 147 13.65 6.51 10.90
C MET A 147 12.46 7.48 10.85
N VAL A 148 12.34 8.35 11.87
CA VAL A 148 11.53 9.58 11.75
C VAL A 148 12.02 10.25 10.47
N GLY A 149 11.15 10.34 9.45
CA GLY A 149 11.55 10.95 8.19
C GLY A 149 12.11 12.35 8.46
N ILE A 150 13.08 12.78 7.69
CA ILE A 150 13.43 14.20 7.69
C ILE A 150 12.25 14.94 7.03
N ASP A 151 11.83 16.08 7.59
CA ASP A 151 10.73 16.85 7.03
C ASP A 151 11.01 17.21 5.56
N GLY A 152 10.00 17.01 4.71
CA GLY A 152 10.11 17.22 3.26
C GLY A 152 10.64 16.04 2.43
N ASP A 153 11.16 14.97 3.04
CA ASP A 153 11.50 13.74 2.31
C ASP A 153 10.29 12.81 2.23
N ALA A 154 10.00 12.32 1.02
CA ALA A 154 8.89 11.40 0.78
C ALA A 154 9.29 9.95 1.04
N ARG A 155 8.35 9.19 1.61
CA ARG A 155 8.39 7.72 1.73
C ARG A 155 7.08 7.13 1.21
N TYR A 156 7.17 6.00 0.54
CA TYR A 156 6.00 5.22 0.17
C TYR A 156 5.78 4.09 1.16
N PHE A 157 4.53 3.86 1.52
CA PHE A 157 4.14 2.69 2.30
C PHE A 157 3.68 1.58 1.36
N HIS A 158 4.57 0.63 1.10
CA HIS A 158 4.30 -0.47 0.17
C HIS A 158 3.96 -1.74 0.95
N THR A 159 2.82 -2.36 0.62
CA THR A 159 2.30 -3.52 1.33
C THR A 159 1.75 -4.57 0.37
N LEU A 160 1.61 -5.80 0.85
CA LEU A 160 0.96 -6.89 0.14
C LEU A 160 -0.37 -7.24 0.81
N PHE A 161 -1.39 -7.46 -0.01
CA PHE A 161 -2.63 -8.11 0.35
C PHE A 161 -2.72 -9.42 -0.42
N ALA A 162 -2.88 -10.54 0.28
CA ALA A 162 -3.06 -11.84 -0.35
C ALA A 162 -4.37 -12.51 0.09
N TYR A 163 -4.97 -13.25 -0.82
CA TYR A 163 -6.15 -14.06 -0.51
C TYR A 163 -5.80 -15.41 0.10
N ASP A 164 -4.64 -15.96 -0.27
CA ASP A 164 -4.14 -17.22 0.28
C ASP A 164 -2.60 -17.28 0.18
N VAL A 165 -2.01 -18.32 0.75
CA VAL A 165 -0.56 -18.56 0.83
C VAL A 165 -0.22 -20.02 0.51
N ALA A 166 0.93 -20.25 -0.11
CA ALA A 166 1.37 -21.59 -0.53
C ALA A 166 2.02 -22.44 0.59
N TRP A 167 2.20 -21.90 1.81
CA TRP A 167 3.09 -22.49 2.84
C TRP A 167 2.39 -23.08 4.07
N GLY A 168 1.10 -23.40 3.98
CA GLY A 168 0.35 -23.98 5.10
C GLY A 168 0.39 -23.10 6.35
N ASP A 169 0.55 -23.70 7.53
CA ASP A 169 0.48 -22.99 8.82
C ASP A 169 1.74 -22.19 9.17
N ASN A 170 2.90 -22.59 8.64
CA ASN A 170 4.17 -21.89 8.88
C ASN A 170 4.37 -20.66 7.97
N TRP A 171 3.35 -20.29 7.20
CA TRP A 171 3.41 -19.17 6.26
C TRP A 171 3.93 -17.85 6.87
N PRO A 172 3.66 -17.46 8.14
CA PRO A 172 4.13 -16.18 8.64
C PRO A 172 5.66 -16.09 8.70
N ALA A 173 6.31 -17.18 9.16
CA ALA A 173 7.76 -17.27 9.22
C ALA A 173 8.35 -17.31 7.80
N THR A 174 7.77 -18.13 6.91
CA THR A 174 8.23 -18.24 5.52
C THR A 174 8.13 -16.91 4.78
N VAL A 175 7.06 -16.13 4.97
CA VAL A 175 6.95 -14.79 4.38
C VAL A 175 8.07 -13.87 4.85
N CYS A 176 8.40 -13.88 6.16
CA CYS A 176 9.51 -13.09 6.68
C CYS A 176 10.84 -13.49 6.03
N ASP A 177 11.10 -14.79 5.95
CA ASP A 177 12.36 -15.33 5.41
C ASP A 177 12.49 -15.02 3.92
N LYS A 178 11.42 -15.19 3.13
CA LYS A 178 11.43 -14.90 1.69
C LYS A 178 11.52 -13.41 1.37
N ILE A 179 10.90 -12.54 2.17
CA ILE A 179 11.08 -11.10 2.01
C ILE A 179 12.52 -10.70 2.30
N ALA A 180 13.12 -11.23 3.36
CA ALA A 180 14.53 -10.98 3.68
C ALA A 180 15.47 -11.51 2.59
N GLU A 181 15.21 -12.72 2.06
CA GLU A 181 15.99 -13.35 0.98
C GLU A 181 16.01 -12.50 -0.30
N HIS A 182 14.87 -11.91 -0.67
CA HIS A 182 14.71 -11.13 -1.91
C HIS A 182 14.87 -9.61 -1.71
N SER A 183 15.34 -9.17 -0.54
CA SER A 183 15.55 -7.75 -0.24
C SER A 183 16.68 -7.15 -1.10
N VAL A 184 16.53 -5.89 -1.49
CA VAL A 184 17.52 -5.20 -2.35
C VAL A 184 18.29 -4.17 -1.52
N GLY A 185 19.51 -4.53 -1.12
CA GLY A 185 20.34 -3.71 -0.23
C GLY A 185 19.70 -3.55 1.16
N ASP A 186 19.80 -2.35 1.75
CA ASP A 186 19.20 -2.03 3.06
C ASP A 186 17.66 -1.85 3.03
N TYR A 187 17.01 -2.11 1.89
CA TYR A 187 15.59 -1.85 1.70
C TYR A 187 14.82 -3.17 1.61
N GLU A 188 14.04 -3.45 2.66
CA GLU A 188 13.21 -4.67 2.76
C GLU A 188 11.98 -4.67 1.83
N GLY A 189 11.68 -3.56 1.16
CA GLY A 189 10.63 -3.49 0.13
C GLY A 189 9.20 -3.42 0.65
N VAL A 190 8.76 -4.46 1.33
CA VAL A 190 7.37 -4.69 1.77
C VAL A 190 7.25 -4.48 3.27
N GLU A 191 6.45 -3.50 3.67
CA GLU A 191 6.29 -3.10 5.09
C GLU A 191 5.33 -4.02 5.86
N MET A 192 4.31 -4.53 5.18
CA MET A 192 3.28 -5.41 5.75
C MET A 192 2.76 -6.40 4.71
N VAL A 193 2.41 -7.61 5.17
CA VAL A 193 1.71 -8.62 4.38
C VAL A 193 0.45 -9.04 5.13
N TYR A 194 -0.72 -8.74 4.58
CA TYR A 194 -1.99 -9.24 5.09
C TYR A 194 -2.47 -10.43 4.24
N VAL A 195 -2.89 -11.50 4.90
CA VAL A 195 -3.48 -12.68 4.26
C VAL A 195 -4.90 -12.85 4.77
N LEU A 196 -5.89 -12.78 3.87
CA LEU A 196 -7.30 -12.79 4.21
C LEU A 196 -7.68 -13.99 5.08
N GLY A 197 -8.27 -13.71 6.25
CA GLY A 197 -8.71 -14.73 7.18
C GLY A 197 -7.57 -15.46 7.91
N LYS A 198 -6.30 -15.19 7.60
CA LYS A 198 -5.15 -15.82 8.28
C LYS A 198 -4.41 -14.86 9.20
N GLY A 199 -4.15 -13.62 8.77
CA GLY A 199 -3.55 -12.61 9.63
C GLY A 199 -2.61 -11.63 8.93
N LEU A 200 -1.86 -10.89 9.74
CA LEU A 200 -0.97 -9.81 9.34
C LEU A 200 0.47 -10.11 9.78
N VAL A 201 1.42 -9.95 8.86
CA VAL A 201 2.85 -10.06 9.12
C VAL A 201 3.52 -8.70 8.93
N HIS A 202 4.40 -8.35 9.87
CA HIS A 202 5.41 -7.31 9.72
C HIS A 202 6.78 -7.98 9.49
N PRO A 203 7.26 -8.07 8.24
CA PRO A 203 8.45 -8.84 7.89
C PRO A 203 9.70 -8.37 8.64
N SER A 204 10.03 -7.08 8.57
CA SER A 204 11.17 -6.45 9.26
C SER A 204 11.22 -6.68 10.76
N ARG A 205 10.03 -6.74 11.38
CA ARG A 205 9.89 -6.92 12.82
C ARG A 205 9.77 -8.38 13.22
N ARG A 206 9.63 -9.29 12.25
CA ARG A 206 9.27 -10.70 12.43
C ARG A 206 8.11 -10.87 13.40
N ARG A 207 7.06 -10.06 13.23
CA ARG A 207 5.85 -10.09 14.08
C ARG A 207 4.65 -10.55 13.27
N PHE A 208 3.85 -11.42 13.87
CA PHE A 208 2.62 -11.94 13.32
C PHE A 208 1.44 -11.60 14.24
N LEU A 209 0.33 -11.20 13.64
CA LEU A 209 -0.96 -11.02 14.30
C LEU A 209 -1.98 -11.92 13.58
N PRO A 210 -2.44 -13.03 14.19
CA PRO A 210 -3.42 -13.91 13.57
C PRO A 210 -4.76 -13.19 13.40
N GLU A 211 -5.48 -13.53 12.34
CA GLU A 211 -6.86 -13.08 12.16
C GLU A 211 -7.81 -13.87 13.05
N ARG A 212 -8.85 -13.21 13.56
CA ARG A 212 -9.95 -13.85 14.29
C ARG A 212 -11.27 -13.33 13.73
N ASP A 213 -12.14 -14.23 13.32
CA ASP A 213 -13.39 -13.86 12.63
C ASP A 213 -14.30 -12.95 13.48
N GLU A 214 -14.26 -13.06 14.80
CA GLU A 214 -15.04 -12.24 15.73
C GLU A 214 -14.51 -10.81 15.87
N THR A 215 -13.20 -10.59 15.72
CA THR A 215 -12.56 -9.31 16.07
C THR A 215 -11.91 -8.60 14.90
N ALA A 216 -11.79 -9.24 13.72
CA ALA A 216 -11.15 -8.69 12.53
C ALA A 216 -9.83 -7.96 12.83
N GLN A 217 -9.11 -8.43 13.84
CA GLN A 217 -8.04 -7.69 14.49
C GLN A 217 -6.84 -7.48 13.57
N ALA A 218 -6.56 -8.42 12.68
CA ALA A 218 -5.45 -8.30 11.75
C ALA A 218 -5.79 -7.34 10.60
N LEU A 219 -7.00 -7.41 10.04
CA LEU A 219 -7.47 -6.44 9.04
C LEU A 219 -7.55 -5.03 9.63
N THR A 220 -8.07 -4.90 10.84
CA THR A 220 -8.13 -3.62 11.56
C THR A 220 -6.72 -3.06 11.74
N ALA A 221 -5.76 -3.87 12.20
CA ALA A 221 -4.38 -3.44 12.37
C ALA A 221 -3.71 -3.06 11.04
N TYR A 222 -3.98 -3.81 9.97
CA TYR A 222 -3.49 -3.52 8.62
C TYR A 222 -4.00 -2.16 8.14
N TRP A 223 -5.32 -1.94 8.20
CA TRP A 223 -5.93 -0.68 7.78
C TRP A 223 -5.49 0.50 8.64
N VAL A 224 -5.52 0.38 9.98
CA VAL A 224 -5.10 1.46 10.90
C VAL A 224 -3.63 1.82 10.67
N SER A 225 -2.77 0.84 10.37
CA SER A 225 -1.36 1.10 10.06
C SER A 225 -1.20 1.86 8.76
N THR A 226 -1.95 1.49 7.71
CA THR A 226 -2.00 2.22 6.43
C THR A 226 -2.52 3.63 6.62
N PHE A 227 -3.64 3.81 7.31
CA PHE A 227 -4.23 5.11 7.60
C PHE A 227 -3.26 6.01 8.39
N ASN A 228 -2.70 5.50 9.49
CA ASN A 228 -1.75 6.25 10.32
C ASN A 228 -0.48 6.64 9.54
N PHE A 229 -0.05 5.81 8.59
CA PHE A 229 1.04 6.19 7.70
C PHE A 229 0.62 7.37 6.82
N VAL A 230 -0.45 7.24 6.05
CA VAL A 230 -0.84 8.28 5.07
C VAL A 230 -1.22 9.59 5.75
N ALA A 231 -1.89 9.54 6.90
CA ALA A 231 -2.26 10.71 7.70
C ALA A 231 -1.04 11.46 8.25
N ARG A 232 0.03 10.74 8.60
CA ARG A 232 1.28 11.34 9.07
C ARG A 232 2.17 11.83 7.92
N GLU A 233 2.26 11.05 6.85
CA GLU A 233 3.18 11.30 5.75
C GLU A 233 2.70 12.44 4.86
N ASN A 234 1.41 12.51 4.57
CA ASN A 234 0.82 13.50 3.68
C ASN A 234 1.16 14.96 4.06
N PRO A 235 0.88 15.45 5.29
CA PRO A 235 1.12 16.87 5.63
C PRO A 235 2.61 17.27 5.63
N ARG A 236 3.53 16.30 5.71
CA ARG A 236 4.98 16.56 5.68
C ARG A 236 5.53 16.80 4.27
N ARG A 237 4.74 16.48 3.23
CA ARG A 237 5.15 16.61 1.83
C ARG A 237 4.82 18.00 1.30
N GLY A 238 5.74 18.57 0.53
CA GLY A 238 5.51 19.77 -0.26
C GLY A 238 4.44 19.57 -1.33
N ALA A 239 4.01 20.66 -1.97
CA ALA A 239 3.10 20.59 -3.11
C ALA A 239 3.76 19.89 -4.30
N VAL A 240 2.99 19.07 -5.03
CA VAL A 240 3.46 18.47 -6.29
C VAL A 240 3.88 19.59 -7.25
N PRO A 241 5.09 19.54 -7.82
CA PRO A 241 5.57 20.57 -8.73
C PRO A 241 4.96 20.39 -10.13
N TYR A 242 3.64 20.50 -10.27
CA TYR A 242 2.89 20.26 -11.52
C TYR A 242 3.46 21.02 -12.72
N PHE A 243 3.85 22.28 -12.52
CA PHE A 243 4.51 23.08 -13.54
C PHE A 243 5.74 22.38 -14.13
N SER A 244 6.57 21.77 -13.27
CA SER A 244 7.81 21.09 -13.68
C SER A 244 7.56 19.79 -14.45
N TYR A 245 6.38 19.19 -14.32
CA TYR A 245 5.96 18.03 -15.12
C TYR A 245 5.43 18.43 -16.50
N ALA A 246 4.83 19.62 -16.64
CA ALA A 246 4.29 20.11 -17.91
C ALA A 246 5.41 20.60 -18.84
N ALA A 247 6.25 21.52 -18.38
CA ALA A 247 7.41 22.04 -19.09
C ALA A 247 8.27 22.91 -18.14
N ASP A 248 9.41 23.44 -18.60
CA ASP A 248 10.08 24.55 -17.92
C ASP A 248 9.33 25.87 -18.17
N LEU A 249 8.05 25.90 -17.78
CA LEU A 249 7.13 27.01 -18.05
C LEU A 249 7.67 28.32 -17.50
N GLY A 250 8.47 28.28 -16.42
CA GLY A 250 9.22 29.42 -15.88
C GLY A 250 10.04 30.15 -16.94
N LYS A 251 10.72 29.42 -17.84
CA LYS A 251 11.49 29.97 -18.97
C LYS A 251 10.63 30.37 -20.17
N MET A 252 9.37 29.93 -20.20
CA MET A 252 8.44 30.21 -21.31
C MET A 252 7.64 31.50 -21.08
N TRP A 253 7.54 31.98 -19.84
CA TRP A 253 6.94 33.29 -19.55
C TRP A 253 7.79 34.40 -20.16
N LYS A 254 7.16 35.24 -20.99
CA LYS A 254 7.76 36.48 -21.49
C LYS A 254 7.32 37.64 -20.60
N LYS A 255 8.26 38.53 -20.27
CA LYS A 255 7.94 39.78 -19.57
C LYS A 255 7.12 40.67 -20.51
N VAL A 256 5.98 41.16 -20.04
CA VAL A 256 5.17 42.19 -20.70
C VAL A 256 5.57 43.54 -20.15
#